data_AF-A0A956H1F6-F1
#
_entry.id   AF-A0A956H1F6-F1
#
_cell.length_a   1.000
_cell.length_b   1.000
_cell.length_c   1.000
_cell.angle_alpha   90.00
_cell.angle_beta   90.00
_cell.angle_gamma   90.00
#
_symmetry.space_group_name_H-M   'P 1'
#
loop_
_entity.id
_entity.type
_entity.pdbx_description
1 polymer ?
#
loop_
_entity_poly.entity_id
_entity_poly.type
_entity_poly.pdbx_seq_one_letter_code
_entity_poly.pdbx_strand_id
1 'polypeptide(L)'
;FGSYSREYFPPAAELVRYLADYARDNRLQIDFDARVESIARSAGDFVVRIVGGRRYRARCVVIATGVSKPVVPAIAGIEHAECYTKVSVDPVDFEGQRVLVLGKGNSAFETADNLIPVTRTLHMASPHPLQLAWQTHHVGHLRAVNNNFLDTYHLKSQNALINAEVRRIERRGDGLHVTYAYRHADGEVETLVYDRVIYCTGFRFDSSLFADDCRPQLVIDDRFPAQTSAYESVNVPGLFFAGVLNQARDYKKKQSGFIHGFRYNAEFLGRYLAQRYAGQPLEAESLGARAEDISAWIIARVNSCSALWQQTGYFCDAIVAEDGGWRGVRRLPIDFVRDTVARDGECFMVSLEFGQRYFDEARNVFAIPRPHKADASRAAESPGLHPVVRHYRHGALVSEHHLLEDFENVWREDVHRRPLQTYLQASLESGEQDIGDAQLSRVPDGVVVH
;
A
#
# COMPACT_ATOMS: atom_id res chain seq x y z
N PHE A 1 11.62 -5.83 17.25
CA PHE A 1 10.90 -4.79 18.00
C PHE A 1 10.51 -5.22 19.43
N GLY A 2 10.39 -6.52 19.76
CA GLY A 2 9.98 -6.96 21.11
C GLY A 2 10.91 -6.56 22.27
N SER A 3 12.14 -6.12 21.98
CA SER A 3 13.06 -5.51 22.96
C SER A 3 12.79 -4.02 23.23
N TYR A 4 11.95 -3.36 22.41
CA TYR A 4 11.69 -1.93 22.47
C TYR A 4 10.37 -1.62 23.18
N SER A 5 9.31 -2.37 22.84
CA SER A 5 8.02 -2.25 23.51
C SER A 5 7.29 -3.60 23.53
N ARG A 6 6.47 -3.78 24.57
CA ARG A 6 5.50 -4.88 24.71
C ARG A 6 4.09 -4.46 24.32
N GLU A 7 3.86 -3.16 24.07
CA GLU A 7 2.55 -2.64 23.70
C GLU A 7 2.22 -3.01 22.25
N TYR A 8 0.93 -3.28 22.02
CA TYR A 8 0.43 -3.57 20.67
C TYR A 8 0.50 -2.34 19.75
N PHE A 9 0.24 -1.14 20.29
CA PHE A 9 0.45 0.14 19.64
C PHE A 9 1.54 0.92 20.39
N PRO A 10 2.82 0.71 20.06
CA PRO A 10 3.90 1.35 20.80
C PRO A 10 3.91 2.87 20.59
N PRO A 11 4.38 3.65 21.58
CA PRO A 11 4.59 5.08 21.42
C PRO A 11 5.54 5.40 20.27
N ALA A 12 5.33 6.51 19.57
CA ALA A 12 6.14 6.91 18.41
C ALA A 12 7.65 7.00 18.73
N ALA A 13 8.00 7.40 19.95
CA ALA A 13 9.40 7.50 20.40
C ALA A 13 10.15 6.16 20.34
N GLU A 14 9.46 5.02 20.52
CA GLU A 14 10.08 3.70 20.45
C GLU A 14 10.54 3.35 19.03
N LEU A 15 9.81 3.80 18.01
CA LEU A 15 10.24 3.63 16.63
C LEU A 15 11.49 4.47 16.32
N VAL A 16 11.56 5.70 16.85
CA VAL A 16 12.74 6.55 16.71
C VAL A 16 13.98 5.89 17.34
N ARG A 17 13.82 5.37 18.55
CA ARG A 17 14.88 4.62 19.26
C ARG A 17 15.34 3.41 18.46
N TYR A 18 14.40 2.59 17.98
CA TYR A 18 14.69 1.43 17.14
C TYR A 18 15.48 1.80 15.88
N LEU A 19 15.07 2.84 15.16
CA LEU A 19 15.75 3.25 13.92
C LEU A 19 17.16 3.80 14.19
N ALA A 20 17.35 4.54 15.28
CA ALA A 20 18.67 5.02 15.69
C ALA A 20 19.63 3.86 16.03
N ASP A 21 19.16 2.89 16.81
CA ASP A 21 19.91 1.68 17.15
C ASP A 21 20.22 0.86 15.89
N TYR A 22 19.23 0.66 15.02
CA TYR A 22 19.41 -0.06 13.76
C TYR A 22 20.47 0.59 12.87
N ALA A 23 20.47 1.93 12.75
CA ALA A 23 21.45 2.66 11.96
C ALA A 23 22.87 2.50 12.51
N ARG A 24 23.03 2.61 13.84
CA ARG A 24 24.31 2.42 14.54
C ARG A 24 24.83 0.99 14.37
N ASP A 25 24.01 0.00 14.70
CA ASP A 25 24.42 -1.40 14.79
C ASP A 25 24.78 -1.97 13.40
N ASN A 26 24.11 -1.49 12.35
CA ASN A 26 24.41 -1.86 10.95
C ASN A 26 25.40 -0.90 10.25
N ARG A 27 25.94 0.09 10.97
CA ARG A 27 26.93 1.08 10.45
C ARG A 27 26.49 1.72 9.13
N LEU A 28 25.21 2.08 9.06
CA LEU A 28 24.63 2.68 7.86
C LEU A 28 25.33 4.01 7.53
N GLN A 29 25.63 4.22 6.26
CA GLN A 29 26.27 5.44 5.77
C GLN A 29 25.21 6.54 5.63
N ILE A 30 24.88 7.19 6.75
CA ILE A 30 23.89 8.26 6.81
C ILE A 30 24.59 9.59 6.99
N ASP A 31 24.35 10.51 6.06
CA ASP A 31 24.79 11.89 6.14
C ASP A 31 23.64 12.74 6.72
N PHE A 32 23.70 12.99 8.03
CA PHE A 32 22.74 13.84 8.73
C PHE A 32 22.95 15.33 8.39
N ASP A 33 21.94 16.14 8.68
CA ASP A 33 21.95 17.59 8.42
C ASP A 33 22.23 17.98 6.95
N ALA A 34 22.02 17.03 6.03
CA ALA A 34 22.27 17.17 4.61
C ALA A 34 20.96 17.39 3.83
N ARG A 35 20.35 18.57 3.96
CA ARG A 35 19.14 18.91 3.22
C ARG A 35 19.44 19.01 1.72
N VAL A 36 18.83 18.12 0.92
CA VAL A 36 18.87 18.19 -0.54
C VAL A 36 18.23 19.50 -1.01
N GLU A 37 18.95 20.24 -1.85
CA GLU A 37 18.50 21.49 -2.48
C GLU A 37 18.01 21.23 -3.91
N SER A 38 18.75 20.44 -4.68
CA SER A 38 18.36 20.10 -6.05
C SER A 38 18.93 18.77 -6.52
N ILE A 39 18.22 18.15 -7.46
CA ILE A 39 18.60 16.93 -8.18
C ILE A 39 18.55 17.26 -9.67
N ALA A 40 19.65 17.02 -10.38
CA ALA A 40 19.78 17.29 -11.82
C ALA A 40 20.56 16.18 -12.52
N ARG A 41 20.53 16.14 -13.86
CA ARG A 41 21.45 15.29 -14.64
C ARG A 41 22.72 16.03 -15.02
N SER A 42 23.82 15.28 -15.08
CA SER A 42 25.07 15.75 -15.67
C SER A 42 25.87 14.57 -16.20
N ALA A 43 26.19 14.58 -17.50
CA ALA A 43 26.96 13.53 -18.16
C ALA A 43 26.44 12.10 -17.87
N GLY A 44 25.11 11.93 -17.95
CA GLY A 44 24.42 10.65 -17.73
C GLY A 44 24.10 10.30 -16.28
N ASP A 45 24.77 10.90 -15.30
CA ASP A 45 24.55 10.63 -13.87
C ASP A 45 23.64 11.66 -13.21
N PHE A 46 23.09 11.31 -12.05
CA PHE A 46 22.46 12.26 -11.15
C PHE A 46 23.51 13.05 -10.38
N VAL A 47 23.27 14.34 -10.22
CA VAL A 47 24.00 15.23 -9.31
C VAL A 47 23.00 15.75 -8.28
N VAL A 48 23.23 15.36 -7.02
CA VAL A 48 22.43 15.80 -5.87
C VAL A 48 23.20 16.90 -5.15
N ARG A 49 22.64 18.11 -5.11
CA ARG A 49 23.21 19.25 -4.39
C ARG A 49 22.57 19.34 -3.01
N ILE A 50 23.42 19.53 -2.00
CA ILE A 50 23.01 19.77 -0.62
C ILE A 50 23.13 21.26 -0.34
N VAL A 51 22.23 21.78 0.50
CA VAL A 51 22.34 23.15 1.03
C VAL A 51 23.73 23.34 1.67
N GLY A 52 24.39 24.44 1.34
CA GLY A 52 25.78 24.69 1.74
C GLY A 52 26.83 24.23 0.72
N GLY A 53 26.41 23.70 -0.44
CA GLY A 53 27.25 23.56 -1.63
C GLY A 53 27.87 22.17 -1.85
N ARG A 54 27.72 21.24 -0.91
CA ARG A 54 28.16 19.84 -1.06
C ARG A 54 27.42 19.15 -2.20
N ARG A 55 28.07 18.20 -2.88
CA ARG A 55 27.48 17.49 -4.03
C ARG A 55 27.76 16.00 -3.96
N TYR A 56 26.76 15.20 -4.34
CA TYR A 56 26.87 13.76 -4.58
C TYR A 56 26.62 13.47 -6.05
N ARG A 57 27.32 12.46 -6.58
CA ARG A 57 27.12 11.94 -7.94
C ARG A 57 26.73 10.47 -7.85
N ALA A 58 25.68 10.07 -8.56
CA ALA A 58 25.20 8.70 -8.52
C ALA A 58 24.60 8.27 -9.86
N ARG A 59 24.79 6.99 -10.22
CA ARG A 59 24.15 6.36 -11.40
C ARG A 59 22.64 6.12 -11.17
N CYS A 60 22.26 5.94 -9.91
CA CYS A 60 20.92 5.61 -9.45
C CYS A 60 20.60 6.44 -8.21
N VAL A 61 19.38 6.95 -8.11
CA VAL A 61 18.88 7.69 -6.94
C VAL A 61 17.58 7.06 -6.48
N VAL A 62 17.46 6.78 -5.19
CA VAL A 62 16.23 6.29 -4.56
C VAL A 62 15.62 7.40 -3.72
N ILE A 63 14.39 7.79 -4.05
CA ILE A 63 13.65 8.83 -3.34
C ILE A 63 12.78 8.18 -2.28
N ALA A 64 13.11 8.45 -1.01
CA ALA A 64 12.39 7.95 0.16
C ALA A 64 11.88 9.10 1.06
N THR A 65 11.60 10.27 0.47
CA THR A 65 11.18 11.48 1.19
C THR A 65 9.71 11.47 1.64
N GLY A 66 8.95 10.48 1.20
CA GLY A 66 7.52 10.37 1.47
C GLY A 66 6.69 11.49 0.83
N VAL A 67 5.50 11.73 1.39
CA VAL A 67 4.59 12.81 0.96
C VAL A 67 4.68 13.97 1.94
N SER A 68 5.49 14.98 1.62
CA SER A 68 5.84 16.07 2.54
C SER A 68 4.99 17.33 2.34
N LYS A 69 4.35 17.51 1.18
CA LYS A 69 3.63 18.75 0.84
C LYS A 69 2.15 18.63 1.20
N PRO A 70 1.60 19.46 2.11
CA PRO A 70 0.17 19.44 2.43
C PRO A 70 -0.71 19.69 1.19
N VAL A 71 -1.83 18.99 1.12
CA VAL A 71 -2.88 19.25 0.11
C VAL A 71 -3.80 20.32 0.67
N VAL A 72 -3.63 21.56 0.22
CA VAL A 72 -4.56 22.66 0.49
C VAL A 72 -5.81 22.48 -0.39
N PRO A 73 -7.02 22.34 0.18
CA PRO A 73 -8.25 22.22 -0.59
C PRO A 73 -8.52 23.45 -1.45
N ALA A 74 -9.07 23.25 -2.64
CA ALA A 74 -9.55 24.32 -3.51
C ALA A 74 -10.91 24.85 -3.04
N ILE A 75 -10.94 25.45 -1.85
CA ILE A 75 -12.13 26.05 -1.23
C ILE A 75 -11.91 27.56 -1.17
N ALA A 76 -12.90 28.35 -1.58
CA ALA A 76 -12.82 29.81 -1.43
C ALA A 76 -12.74 30.19 0.06
N GLY A 77 -11.72 30.98 0.45
CA GLY A 77 -11.49 31.35 1.85
C GLY A 77 -10.76 30.30 2.69
N ILE A 78 -10.14 29.29 2.07
CA ILE A 78 -9.36 28.25 2.76
C ILE A 78 -8.20 28.83 3.60
N GLU A 79 -7.70 30.02 3.27
CA GLU A 79 -6.69 30.76 4.03
C GLU A 79 -7.15 31.15 5.44
N HIS A 80 -8.44 31.11 5.73
CA HIS A 80 -8.98 31.28 7.07
C HIS A 80 -8.94 30.02 7.91
N ALA A 81 -8.71 28.86 7.29
CA ALA A 81 -8.58 27.56 7.95
C ALA A 81 -7.11 27.20 8.21
N GLU A 82 -6.91 26.29 9.16
CA GLU A 82 -5.58 25.93 9.63
C GLU A 82 -5.21 24.51 9.21
N CYS A 83 -3.96 24.33 8.79
CA CYS A 83 -3.42 22.99 8.51
C CYS A 83 -3.24 22.26 9.83
N TYR A 84 -3.75 21.02 9.94
CA TYR A 84 -3.67 20.25 11.19
C TYR A 84 -2.23 20.06 11.72
N THR A 85 -1.23 20.10 10.83
CA THR A 85 0.20 20.02 11.23
C THR A 85 0.75 21.26 11.92
N LYS A 86 0.00 22.37 11.91
CA LYS A 86 0.40 23.66 12.51
C LYS A 86 -0.49 24.05 13.69
N VAL A 87 -1.55 23.30 13.92
CA VAL A 87 -2.52 23.56 14.97
C VAL A 87 -1.98 23.00 16.29
N SER A 88 -2.37 23.62 17.41
CA SER A 88 -2.02 23.11 18.74
C SER A 88 -2.54 21.68 18.94
N VAL A 89 -1.73 20.85 19.59
CA VAL A 89 -2.13 19.51 20.02
C VAL A 89 -2.70 19.51 21.44
N ASP A 90 -2.61 20.64 22.16
CA ASP A 90 -3.20 20.79 23.49
C ASP A 90 -4.71 21.05 23.36
N PRO A 91 -5.57 20.15 23.87
CA PRO A 91 -7.01 20.33 23.82
C PRO A 91 -7.50 21.62 24.51
N VAL A 92 -6.78 22.13 25.51
CA VAL A 92 -7.21 23.33 26.27
C VAL A 92 -7.37 24.56 25.36
N ASP A 93 -6.62 24.64 24.26
CA ASP A 93 -6.73 25.73 23.28
C ASP A 93 -8.07 25.75 22.52
N PHE A 94 -8.87 24.69 22.65
CA PHE A 94 -10.17 24.49 21.99
C PHE A 94 -11.35 24.50 22.96
N GLU A 95 -11.12 24.81 24.24
CA GLU A 95 -12.14 24.75 25.27
C GLU A 95 -13.36 25.63 24.94
N GLY A 96 -14.55 25.04 24.95
CA GLY A 96 -15.82 25.71 24.69
C GLY A 96 -16.06 26.14 23.23
N GLN A 97 -15.14 25.85 22.31
CA GLN A 97 -15.22 26.29 20.91
C GLN A 97 -16.07 25.35 20.05
N ARG A 98 -16.63 25.89 18.97
CA ARG A 98 -17.22 25.16 17.84
C ARG A 98 -16.15 24.95 16.78
N VAL A 99 -15.79 23.70 16.53
CA VAL A 99 -14.68 23.35 15.63
C VAL A 99 -15.19 22.54 14.44
N LEU A 100 -14.71 22.88 13.25
CA LEU A 100 -14.89 22.08 12.05
C LEU A 100 -13.55 21.44 11.64
N VAL A 101 -13.56 20.14 11.40
CA VAL A 101 -12.45 19.41 10.78
C VAL A 101 -12.83 19.01 9.35
N LEU A 102 -12.04 19.43 8.37
CA LEU A 102 -12.19 19.05 6.97
C LEU A 102 -11.40 17.77 6.70
N GLY A 103 -12.11 16.70 6.35
CA GLY A 103 -11.55 15.37 6.12
C GLY A 103 -12.26 14.29 6.95
N LYS A 104 -12.19 13.04 6.46
CA LYS A 104 -12.74 11.84 7.13
C LYS A 104 -11.77 10.65 7.04
N GLY A 105 -10.46 10.92 7.02
CA GLY A 105 -9.41 9.92 7.14
C GLY A 105 -8.86 9.84 8.57
N ASN A 106 -7.91 8.95 8.82
CA ASN A 106 -7.38 8.69 10.18
C ASN A 106 -6.91 9.97 10.89
N SER A 107 -6.12 10.84 10.26
CA SER A 107 -5.66 12.09 10.89
C SER A 107 -6.81 13.03 11.29
N ALA A 108 -7.89 13.06 10.51
CA ALA A 108 -9.06 13.87 10.85
C ALA A 108 -9.78 13.32 12.09
N PHE A 109 -9.90 12.00 12.19
CA PHE A 109 -10.50 11.32 13.33
C PHE A 109 -9.61 11.40 14.59
N GLU A 110 -8.29 11.27 14.47
CA GLU A 110 -7.36 11.45 15.59
C GLU A 110 -7.38 12.90 16.10
N THR A 111 -7.38 13.88 15.20
CA THR A 111 -7.58 15.30 15.58
C THR A 111 -8.92 15.48 16.27
N ALA A 112 -10.00 14.93 15.71
CA ALA A 112 -11.32 15.08 16.30
C ALA A 112 -11.40 14.44 17.70
N ASP A 113 -10.87 13.22 17.85
CA ASP A 113 -10.87 12.48 19.11
C ASP A 113 -10.16 13.24 20.25
N ASN A 114 -9.02 13.85 19.95
CA ASN A 114 -8.29 14.70 20.90
C ASN A 114 -9.11 15.92 21.37
N LEU A 115 -10.07 16.38 20.56
CA LEU A 115 -10.88 17.58 20.83
C LEU A 115 -12.27 17.28 21.41
N ILE A 116 -12.69 16.01 21.46
CA ILE A 116 -13.99 15.60 22.02
C ILE A 116 -14.20 16.13 23.45
N PRO A 117 -13.24 16.05 24.39
CA PRO A 117 -13.52 16.37 25.81
C PRO A 117 -13.75 17.86 26.11
N VAL A 118 -13.34 18.75 25.21
CA VAL A 118 -13.17 20.20 25.49
C VAL A 118 -14.03 21.08 24.60
N THR A 119 -14.41 20.62 23.41
CA THR A 119 -15.16 21.43 22.44
C THR A 119 -16.64 21.49 22.77
N ARG A 120 -17.29 22.62 22.45
CA ARG A 120 -18.76 22.75 22.55
C ARG A 120 -19.46 21.95 21.45
N THR A 121 -18.91 21.95 20.24
CA THR A 121 -19.46 21.23 19.09
C THR A 121 -18.31 20.89 18.16
N LEU A 122 -18.24 19.65 17.71
CA LEU A 122 -17.21 19.21 16.77
C LEU A 122 -17.86 18.54 15.56
N HIS A 123 -17.64 19.14 14.40
CA HIS A 123 -18.13 18.61 13.13
C HIS A 123 -16.96 18.17 12.24
N MET A 124 -17.19 17.11 11.47
CA MET A 124 -16.24 16.63 10.47
C MET A 124 -16.91 16.61 9.10
N ALA A 125 -16.30 17.23 8.08
CA ALA A 125 -16.90 17.35 6.75
C ALA A 125 -16.00 16.79 5.64
N SER A 126 -16.58 16.02 4.72
CA SER A 126 -15.94 15.61 3.46
C SER A 126 -17.01 15.23 2.42
N PRO A 127 -16.75 15.41 1.11
CA PRO A 127 -17.71 15.11 0.06
C PRO A 127 -17.94 13.60 -0.15
N HIS A 128 -17.06 12.74 0.36
CA HIS A 128 -17.15 11.29 0.17
C HIS A 128 -17.69 10.59 1.41
N PRO A 129 -18.50 9.51 1.27
CA PRO A 129 -18.89 8.66 2.38
C PRO A 129 -17.68 8.13 3.17
N LEU A 130 -17.90 7.82 4.45
CA LEU A 130 -16.88 7.20 5.29
C LEU A 130 -16.64 5.76 4.83
N GLN A 131 -15.38 5.34 4.76
CA GLN A 131 -14.98 3.97 4.52
C GLN A 131 -14.26 3.43 5.75
N LEU A 132 -14.54 2.17 6.10
CA LEU A 132 -14.02 1.50 7.29
C LEU A 132 -12.95 0.49 6.88
N ALA A 133 -11.80 0.52 7.57
CA ALA A 133 -10.64 -0.29 7.20
C ALA A 133 -10.91 -1.81 7.26
N TRP A 134 -11.80 -2.26 8.15
CA TRP A 134 -12.19 -3.66 8.27
C TRP A 134 -13.18 -4.13 7.19
N GLN A 135 -13.78 -3.21 6.44
CA GLN A 135 -14.59 -3.55 5.26
C GLN A 135 -13.72 -3.61 4.00
N THR A 136 -12.82 -2.64 3.83
CA THR A 136 -12.02 -2.54 2.60
C THR A 136 -10.66 -3.25 2.67
N HIS A 137 -10.30 -3.80 3.84
CA HIS A 137 -8.95 -4.31 4.15
C HIS A 137 -7.81 -3.33 3.87
N HIS A 138 -8.09 -2.02 3.88
CA HIS A 138 -7.10 -0.97 3.59
C HIS A 138 -7.01 -0.03 4.78
N VAL A 139 -5.86 -0.03 5.46
CA VAL A 139 -5.70 0.69 6.73
C VAL A 139 -5.60 2.21 6.59
N GLY A 140 -5.57 2.74 5.35
CA GLY A 140 -5.73 4.17 5.08
C GLY A 140 -7.16 4.68 5.23
N HIS A 141 -8.14 3.77 5.23
CA HIS A 141 -9.51 4.07 5.65
C HIS A 141 -9.62 4.08 7.18
N LEU A 142 -10.77 4.49 7.71
CA LEU A 142 -10.92 4.69 9.15
C LEU A 142 -10.70 3.37 9.90
N ARG A 143 -9.71 3.37 10.79
CA ARG A 143 -9.38 2.22 11.63
C ARG A 143 -10.26 2.20 12.89
N ALA A 144 -10.50 1.01 13.42
CA ALA A 144 -11.34 0.83 14.62
C ALA A 144 -10.76 1.58 15.83
N VAL A 145 -9.43 1.63 15.94
CA VAL A 145 -8.74 2.36 17.02
C VAL A 145 -9.00 3.88 17.02
N ASN A 146 -9.45 4.44 15.89
CA ASN A 146 -9.66 5.87 15.72
C ASN A 146 -11.16 6.22 15.59
N ASN A 147 -12.07 5.28 15.89
CA ASN A 147 -13.50 5.45 15.60
C ASN A 147 -14.33 6.04 16.75
N ASN A 148 -13.72 6.38 17.89
CA ASN A 148 -14.43 6.84 19.09
C ASN A 148 -15.34 8.06 18.83
N PHE A 149 -14.95 8.94 17.90
CA PHE A 149 -15.80 10.03 17.41
C PHE A 149 -17.18 9.55 16.91
N LEU A 150 -17.27 8.38 16.28
CA LEU A 150 -18.54 7.81 15.78
C LEU A 150 -19.52 7.53 16.91
N ASP A 151 -19.04 7.16 18.10
CA ASP A 151 -19.88 6.96 19.28
C ASP A 151 -20.55 8.29 19.67
N THR A 152 -19.77 9.37 19.68
CA THR A 152 -20.28 10.71 20.00
C THR A 152 -21.22 11.30 18.95
N TYR A 153 -21.17 10.80 17.71
CA TYR A 153 -22.08 11.20 16.64
C TYR A 153 -23.38 10.40 16.67
N HIS A 154 -23.30 9.09 16.85
CA HIS A 154 -24.47 8.21 16.78
C HIS A 154 -25.21 8.06 18.10
N LEU A 155 -24.49 8.08 19.22
CA LEU A 155 -25.02 7.78 20.56
C LEU A 155 -25.00 8.99 21.49
N LYS A 156 -24.41 10.11 21.07
CA LYS A 156 -24.47 11.42 21.73
C LYS A 156 -24.93 12.48 20.71
N SER A 157 -25.46 13.61 21.19
CA SER A 157 -26.09 14.61 20.31
C SER A 157 -25.18 15.79 19.95
N GLN A 158 -23.90 15.75 20.34
CA GLN A 158 -23.03 16.93 20.32
C GLN A 158 -22.19 17.08 19.04
N ASN A 159 -21.86 15.97 18.38
CA ASN A 159 -20.88 15.93 17.29
C ASN A 159 -21.52 15.39 16.01
N ALA A 160 -20.98 15.74 14.83
CA ALA A 160 -21.57 15.35 13.56
C ALA A 160 -20.56 14.99 12.47
N LEU A 161 -20.90 13.98 11.67
CA LEU A 161 -20.27 13.71 10.38
C LEU A 161 -21.12 14.25 9.24
N ILE A 162 -20.54 15.14 8.44
CA ILE A 162 -21.21 15.83 7.36
C ILE A 162 -20.70 15.32 6.02
N ASN A 163 -21.61 14.73 5.24
CA ASN A 163 -21.37 14.36 3.84
C ASN A 163 -21.73 15.55 2.94
N ALA A 164 -20.79 16.48 2.80
CA ALA A 164 -21.00 17.70 2.02
C ALA A 164 -19.73 18.18 1.35
N GLU A 165 -19.92 18.93 0.27
CA GLU A 165 -18.87 19.75 -0.33
C GLU A 165 -18.86 21.12 0.34
N VAL A 166 -17.71 21.51 0.88
CA VAL A 166 -17.54 22.87 1.43
C VAL A 166 -17.28 23.83 0.27
N ARG A 167 -18.19 24.78 0.08
CA ARG A 167 -18.15 25.74 -1.03
C ARG A 167 -17.27 26.94 -0.73
N ARG A 168 -17.41 27.50 0.48
CA ARG A 168 -16.66 28.68 0.92
C ARG A 168 -16.56 28.77 2.43
N ILE A 169 -15.53 29.48 2.89
CA ILE A 169 -15.28 29.86 4.28
C ILE A 169 -15.13 31.38 4.31
N GLU A 170 -15.92 32.07 5.12
CA GLU A 170 -15.87 33.52 5.25
C GLU A 170 -15.61 33.91 6.70
N ARG A 171 -14.62 34.76 6.94
CA ARG A 171 -14.42 35.35 8.27
C ARG A 171 -15.34 36.55 8.44
N ARG A 172 -16.19 36.49 9.47
CA ARG A 172 -17.11 37.56 9.89
C ARG A 172 -16.87 37.88 11.37
N GLY A 173 -17.49 38.94 11.87
CA GLY A 173 -17.28 39.42 13.25
C GLY A 173 -17.67 38.42 14.34
N ASP A 174 -18.55 37.47 14.02
CA ASP A 174 -19.09 36.44 14.88
C ASP A 174 -18.49 35.04 14.64
N GLY A 175 -17.50 34.91 13.75
CA GLY A 175 -16.78 33.65 13.51
C GLY A 175 -16.52 33.32 12.03
N LEU A 176 -16.23 32.05 11.78
CA LEU A 176 -16.02 31.48 10.45
C LEU A 176 -17.32 30.90 9.93
N HIS A 177 -17.91 31.55 8.93
CA HIS A 177 -19.12 31.12 8.24
C HIS A 177 -18.72 30.14 7.14
N VAL A 178 -19.10 28.88 7.30
CA VAL A 178 -18.78 27.81 6.35
C VAL A 178 -20.03 27.37 5.62
N THR A 179 -20.03 27.48 4.30
CA THR A 179 -21.18 27.09 3.46
C THR A 179 -20.96 25.70 2.87
N TYR A 180 -21.94 24.83 3.07
CA TYR A 180 -21.95 23.43 2.63
C TYR A 180 -22.96 23.22 1.53
N ALA A 181 -22.67 22.32 0.59
CA ALA A 181 -23.66 21.69 -0.26
C ALA A 181 -23.76 20.22 0.11
N TYR A 182 -24.88 19.82 0.72
CA TYR A 182 -25.09 18.46 1.22
C TYR A 182 -25.25 17.47 0.06
N ARG A 183 -24.66 16.27 0.20
CA ARG A 183 -24.72 15.22 -0.84
C ARG A 183 -25.97 14.35 -0.73
N HIS A 184 -26.63 14.33 0.42
CA HIS A 184 -27.76 13.42 0.71
C HIS A 184 -28.98 14.14 1.29
N ALA A 185 -29.17 15.41 0.92
CA ALA A 185 -30.27 16.24 1.41
C ALA A 185 -30.87 17.10 0.29
N ASP A 186 -31.18 16.48 -0.86
CA ASP A 186 -31.95 17.11 -1.95
C ASP A 186 -31.47 18.51 -2.39
N GLY A 187 -30.15 18.67 -2.55
CA GLY A 187 -29.54 19.94 -2.98
C GLY A 187 -29.46 21.02 -1.90
N GLU A 188 -29.75 20.70 -0.63
CA GLU A 188 -29.66 21.61 0.50
C GLU A 188 -28.28 22.27 0.60
N VAL A 189 -28.32 23.59 0.83
CA VAL A 189 -27.16 24.43 1.08
C VAL A 189 -27.40 25.13 2.41
N GLU A 190 -26.44 25.01 3.32
CA GLU A 190 -26.51 25.60 4.65
C GLU A 190 -25.21 26.31 4.98
N THR A 191 -25.29 27.35 5.81
CA THR A 191 -24.13 27.99 6.41
C THR A 191 -24.14 27.76 7.92
N LEU A 192 -23.05 27.19 8.43
CA LEU A 192 -22.82 27.02 9.87
C LEU A 192 -21.63 27.87 10.31
N VAL A 193 -21.68 28.35 11.56
CA VAL A 193 -20.62 29.21 12.14
C VAL A 193 -19.74 28.39 13.08
N TYR A 194 -18.43 28.60 12.96
CA TYR A 194 -17.38 27.95 13.76
C TYR A 194 -16.38 28.97 14.28
N ASP A 195 -15.76 28.68 15.42
CA ASP A 195 -14.64 29.46 15.93
C ASP A 195 -13.34 29.11 15.19
N ARG A 196 -13.20 27.83 14.81
CA ARG A 196 -12.01 27.26 14.16
C ARG A 196 -12.39 26.33 13.03
N VAL A 197 -11.60 26.35 11.96
CA VAL A 197 -11.67 25.37 10.86
C VAL A 197 -10.28 24.78 10.66
N ILE A 198 -10.17 23.46 10.78
CA ILE A 198 -8.94 22.70 10.62
C ILE A 198 -9.06 21.82 9.38
N TYR A 199 -8.05 21.73 8.53
CA TYR A 199 -8.04 20.79 7.41
C TYR A 199 -7.02 19.66 7.58
N CYS A 200 -7.53 18.43 7.40
CA CYS A 200 -6.82 17.15 7.46
C CYS A 200 -6.90 16.44 6.10
N THR A 201 -6.53 17.15 5.04
CA THR A 201 -6.80 16.77 3.64
C THR A 201 -5.65 16.04 2.94
N GLY A 202 -4.68 15.57 3.73
CA GLY A 202 -3.58 14.72 3.27
C GLY A 202 -2.41 15.49 2.67
N PHE A 203 -1.48 14.74 2.06
CA PHE A 203 -0.22 15.23 1.52
C PHE A 203 0.07 14.61 0.16
N ARG A 204 0.96 15.27 -0.58
CA ARG A 204 1.50 14.86 -1.88
C ARG A 204 3.02 14.90 -1.90
N PHE A 205 3.59 14.22 -2.88
CA PHE A 205 5.01 14.26 -3.17
C PHE A 205 5.45 15.66 -3.57
N ASP A 206 6.68 16.04 -3.18
CA ASP A 206 7.29 17.30 -3.58
C ASP A 206 8.32 17.06 -4.69
N SER A 207 7.94 17.38 -5.93
CA SER A 207 8.81 17.28 -7.10
C SER A 207 9.61 18.55 -7.37
N SER A 208 9.53 19.59 -6.52
CA SER A 208 10.20 20.88 -6.76
C SER A 208 11.73 20.79 -6.72
N LEU A 209 12.28 19.77 -6.05
CA LEU A 209 13.72 19.53 -5.95
C LEU A 209 14.36 19.07 -7.27
N PHE A 210 13.59 18.62 -8.25
CA PHE A 210 14.11 18.10 -9.51
C PHE A 210 14.22 19.21 -10.55
N ALA A 211 15.37 19.27 -11.22
CA ALA A 211 15.51 20.01 -12.47
C ALA A 211 14.62 19.39 -13.56
N ASP A 212 14.28 20.18 -14.57
CA ASP A 212 13.29 19.78 -15.58
C ASP A 212 13.72 18.56 -16.41
N ASP A 213 15.03 18.34 -16.56
CA ASP A 213 15.63 17.20 -17.26
C ASP A 213 15.50 15.86 -16.52
N CYS A 214 15.08 15.87 -15.25
CA CYS A 214 14.94 14.68 -14.42
C CYS A 214 13.73 14.73 -13.48
N ARG A 215 12.75 15.59 -13.79
CA ARG A 215 11.51 15.71 -13.03
C ARG A 215 10.63 14.48 -13.28
N PRO A 216 10.24 13.72 -12.24
CA PRO A 216 9.37 12.57 -12.43
C PRO A 216 7.96 13.01 -12.81
N GLN A 217 7.35 12.27 -13.74
CA GLN A 217 5.92 12.39 -14.01
C GLN A 217 5.13 12.05 -12.74
N LEU A 218 4.03 12.75 -12.49
CA LEU A 218 3.16 12.51 -11.35
C LEU A 218 1.85 11.85 -11.78
N VAL A 219 1.21 11.15 -10.84
CA VAL A 219 -0.06 10.41 -11.01
C VAL A 219 -0.94 10.59 -9.77
N ILE A 220 -2.23 10.27 -9.92
CA ILE A 220 -3.23 10.34 -8.85
C ILE A 220 -3.34 11.79 -8.35
N ASP A 221 -3.75 12.70 -9.23
CA ASP A 221 -3.88 14.14 -8.95
C ASP A 221 -2.60 14.75 -8.36
N ASP A 222 -1.47 14.44 -9.01
CA ASP A 222 -0.12 14.84 -8.61
C ASP A 222 0.31 14.38 -7.20
N ARG A 223 -0.36 13.37 -6.64
CA ARG A 223 -0.08 12.90 -5.28
C ARG A 223 1.20 12.09 -5.18
N PHE A 224 1.50 11.28 -6.19
CA PHE A 224 2.65 10.38 -6.19
C PHE A 224 3.40 10.43 -7.53
N PRO A 225 4.71 10.11 -7.54
CA PRO A 225 5.43 9.91 -8.79
C PRO A 225 4.97 8.63 -9.50
N ALA A 226 4.88 8.68 -10.82
CA ALA A 226 4.53 7.56 -11.68
C ALA A 226 5.66 6.52 -11.71
N GLN A 227 5.29 5.24 -11.54
CA GLN A 227 6.26 4.17 -11.31
C GLN A 227 5.98 2.92 -12.17
N THR A 228 7.05 2.27 -12.62
CA THR A 228 7.03 0.90 -13.17
C THR A 228 6.74 -0.12 -12.06
N SER A 229 6.55 -1.39 -12.44
CA SER A 229 6.40 -2.49 -11.47
C SER A 229 7.67 -2.77 -10.64
N ALA A 230 8.81 -2.23 -11.06
CA ALA A 230 10.07 -2.25 -10.30
C ALA A 230 10.31 -0.97 -9.47
N TYR A 231 9.29 -0.11 -9.32
CA TYR A 231 9.35 1.17 -8.59
C TYR A 231 10.31 2.22 -9.19
N GLU A 232 10.70 2.05 -10.45
CA GLU A 232 11.46 3.05 -11.22
C GLU A 232 10.50 4.10 -11.77
N SER A 233 10.96 5.34 -11.91
CA SER A 233 10.24 6.38 -12.64
C SER A 233 9.97 5.94 -14.07
N VAL A 234 8.74 6.14 -14.54
CA VAL A 234 8.34 5.78 -15.91
C VAL A 234 9.04 6.65 -16.96
N ASN A 235 9.51 7.85 -16.59
CA ASN A 235 10.10 8.81 -17.53
C ASN A 235 11.55 9.22 -17.18
N VAL A 236 12.12 8.75 -16.06
CA VAL A 236 13.48 9.10 -15.62
C VAL A 236 14.27 7.84 -15.24
N PRO A 237 15.00 7.21 -16.17
CA PRO A 237 15.71 5.94 -15.92
C PRO A 237 16.72 6.03 -14.77
N GLY A 238 16.74 5.10 -13.84
CA GLY A 238 17.63 5.12 -12.66
C GLY A 238 17.14 5.99 -11.50
N LEU A 239 15.97 6.63 -11.62
CA LEU A 239 15.27 7.26 -10.50
C LEU A 239 14.25 6.27 -9.93
N PHE A 240 14.41 5.87 -8.68
CA PHE A 240 13.51 4.93 -8.01
C PHE A 240 12.82 5.58 -6.82
N PHE A 241 11.74 4.95 -6.36
CA PHE A 241 10.97 5.44 -5.22
C PHE A 241 10.81 4.35 -4.16
N ALA A 242 10.80 4.75 -2.89
CA ALA A 242 10.68 3.85 -1.76
C ALA A 242 9.75 4.40 -0.67
N GLY A 243 9.29 3.50 0.20
CA GLY A 243 8.43 3.83 1.33
C GLY A 243 7.02 4.17 0.87
N VAL A 244 6.41 5.18 1.50
CA VAL A 244 5.01 5.56 1.21
C VAL A 244 4.78 6.03 -0.22
N LEU A 245 5.84 6.32 -0.99
CA LEU A 245 5.75 6.68 -2.41
C LEU A 245 5.40 5.49 -3.30
N ASN A 246 5.66 4.25 -2.87
CA ASN A 246 5.26 3.06 -3.62
C ASN A 246 3.75 2.85 -3.66
N GLN A 247 2.98 3.62 -2.87
CA GLN A 247 1.52 3.69 -2.98
C GLN A 247 1.02 4.04 -4.38
N ALA A 248 1.85 4.63 -5.24
CA ALA A 248 1.49 4.83 -6.64
C ALA A 248 1.01 3.52 -7.32
N ARG A 249 1.51 2.36 -6.88
CA ARG A 249 1.21 1.05 -7.46
C ARG A 249 -0.02 0.35 -6.86
N ASP A 250 -0.44 0.73 -5.66
CA ASP A 250 -1.53 0.06 -4.92
C ASP A 250 -2.44 1.03 -4.16
N TYR A 251 -2.53 2.29 -4.63
CA TYR A 251 -3.21 3.38 -3.95
C TYR A 251 -4.63 3.02 -3.51
N LYS A 252 -4.89 3.18 -2.20
CA LYS A 252 -6.15 2.82 -1.53
C LYS A 252 -6.58 1.36 -1.66
N LYS A 253 -5.68 0.47 -2.06
CA LYS A 253 -5.97 -0.96 -2.26
C LYS A 253 -5.23 -1.83 -1.27
N LYS A 254 -3.92 -1.60 -1.07
CA LYS A 254 -3.05 -2.51 -0.31
C LYS A 254 -2.21 -1.75 0.72
N GLN A 255 -1.12 -2.35 1.21
CA GLN A 255 -0.45 -1.92 2.44
C GLN A 255 0.82 -1.09 2.22
N SER A 256 1.14 -0.69 0.98
CA SER A 256 2.38 0.07 0.69
C SER A 256 2.42 1.48 1.30
N GLY A 257 1.32 1.96 1.89
CA GLY A 257 1.29 3.20 2.66
C GLY A 257 1.82 3.11 4.09
N PHE A 258 2.15 1.91 4.56
CA PHE A 258 2.39 1.63 5.97
C PHE A 258 3.62 0.74 6.16
N ILE A 259 4.30 0.87 7.30
CA ILE A 259 5.58 0.18 7.57
C ILE A 259 5.47 -1.33 7.35
N HIS A 260 4.36 -1.95 7.78
CA HIS A 260 4.19 -3.40 7.63
C HIS A 260 4.13 -3.85 6.18
N GLY A 261 3.63 -3.01 5.26
CA GLY A 261 3.60 -3.31 3.82
C GLY A 261 4.85 -2.83 3.08
N PHE A 262 5.20 -1.54 3.16
CA PHE A 262 6.28 -0.98 2.34
C PHE A 262 7.66 -1.55 2.67
N ARG A 263 7.86 -2.15 3.85
CA ARG A 263 9.12 -2.83 4.17
C ARG A 263 9.46 -3.94 3.17
N TYR A 264 8.44 -4.62 2.63
CA TYR A 264 8.62 -5.65 1.60
C TYR A 264 8.86 -5.03 0.22
N ASN A 265 8.29 -3.86 -0.06
CA ASN A 265 8.62 -3.09 -1.25
C ASN A 265 10.09 -2.65 -1.23
N ALA A 266 10.56 -2.16 -0.08
CA ALA A 266 11.94 -1.77 0.13
C ALA A 266 12.90 -2.97 0.04
N GLU A 267 12.52 -4.13 0.61
CA GLU A 267 13.28 -5.38 0.47
C GLU A 267 13.41 -5.80 -1.00
N PHE A 268 12.29 -5.84 -1.73
CA PHE A 268 12.29 -6.15 -3.16
C PHE A 268 13.13 -5.14 -3.95
N LEU A 269 12.95 -3.83 -3.73
CA LEU A 269 13.71 -2.80 -4.42
C LEU A 269 15.21 -2.96 -4.18
N GLY A 270 15.62 -3.25 -2.94
CA GLY A 270 17.03 -3.50 -2.60
C GLY A 270 17.60 -4.69 -3.38
N ARG A 271 16.87 -5.81 -3.43
CA ARG A 271 17.25 -7.01 -4.20
C ARG A 271 17.30 -6.73 -5.71
N TYR A 272 16.31 -6.02 -6.24
CA TYR A 272 16.24 -5.63 -7.65
C TYR A 272 17.42 -4.74 -8.05
N LEU A 273 17.76 -3.73 -7.23
CA LEU A 273 18.90 -2.86 -7.47
C LEU A 273 20.24 -3.61 -7.39
N ALA A 274 20.37 -4.54 -6.44
CA ALA A 274 21.55 -5.41 -6.33
C ALA A 274 21.71 -6.30 -7.58
N GLN A 275 20.62 -6.87 -8.09
CA GLN A 275 20.64 -7.60 -9.35
C GLN A 275 21.06 -6.70 -10.52
N ARG A 276 20.39 -5.56 -10.69
CA ARG A 276 20.60 -4.67 -11.84
C ARG A 276 21.98 -4.00 -11.87
N TYR A 277 22.52 -3.61 -10.72
CA TYR A 277 23.75 -2.79 -10.65
C TYR A 277 24.97 -3.54 -10.11
N ALA A 278 24.78 -4.69 -9.47
CA ALA A 278 25.86 -5.52 -8.91
C ALA A 278 25.82 -6.98 -9.39
N GLY A 279 24.91 -7.35 -10.29
CA GLY A 279 24.83 -8.70 -10.87
C GLY A 279 24.47 -9.79 -9.86
N GLN A 280 23.87 -9.42 -8.72
CA GLN A 280 23.48 -10.40 -7.69
C GLN A 280 22.14 -11.07 -8.05
N PRO A 281 22.08 -12.39 -8.21
CA PRO A 281 20.82 -13.06 -8.54
C PRO A 281 19.76 -12.85 -7.46
N LEU A 282 18.50 -12.84 -7.86
CA LEU A 282 17.40 -12.87 -6.91
C LEU A 282 17.40 -14.21 -6.16
N GLU A 283 17.23 -14.15 -4.84
CA GLU A 283 17.09 -15.35 -3.98
C GLU A 283 16.03 -16.30 -4.56
N ALA A 284 16.47 -17.50 -4.90
CA ALA A 284 15.66 -18.52 -5.52
C ALA A 284 16.08 -19.93 -5.06
N GLU A 285 15.19 -20.89 -5.19
CA GLU A 285 15.37 -22.29 -4.78
C GLU A 285 14.96 -23.22 -5.91
N SER A 286 15.79 -24.22 -6.21
CA SER A 286 15.45 -25.26 -7.19
C SER A 286 14.39 -26.21 -6.61
N LEU A 287 13.37 -26.50 -7.39
CA LEU A 287 12.26 -27.37 -7.07
C LEU A 287 12.25 -28.58 -8.01
N GLY A 288 11.78 -29.72 -7.50
CA GLY A 288 11.57 -30.91 -8.32
C GLY A 288 10.49 -30.69 -9.39
N ALA A 289 10.52 -31.53 -10.44
CA ALA A 289 9.58 -31.45 -11.56
C ALA A 289 8.17 -31.97 -11.23
N ARG A 290 7.97 -32.60 -10.06
CA ARG A 290 6.70 -33.24 -9.72
C ARG A 290 5.75 -32.29 -9.00
N ALA A 291 4.44 -32.52 -9.19
CA ALA A 291 3.39 -31.75 -8.53
C ALA A 291 3.53 -31.76 -6.99
N GLU A 292 4.01 -32.85 -6.39
CA GLU A 292 4.23 -32.93 -4.94
C GLU A 292 5.33 -32.01 -4.45
N ASP A 293 6.41 -31.84 -5.22
CA ASP A 293 7.55 -31.01 -4.84
C ASP A 293 7.13 -29.53 -4.85
N ILE A 294 6.40 -29.12 -5.90
CA ILE A 294 5.83 -27.77 -6.01
C ILE A 294 4.78 -27.53 -4.93
N SER A 295 3.85 -28.47 -4.72
CA SER A 295 2.80 -28.37 -3.71
C SER A 295 3.38 -28.23 -2.30
N ALA A 296 4.37 -29.06 -1.94
CA ALA A 296 5.03 -28.99 -0.64
C ALA A 296 5.68 -27.63 -0.41
N TRP A 297 6.31 -27.05 -1.43
CA TRP A 297 6.88 -25.72 -1.38
C TRP A 297 5.80 -24.65 -1.18
N ILE A 298 4.75 -24.64 -2.00
CA ILE A 298 3.62 -23.70 -1.87
C ILE A 298 3.04 -23.73 -0.45
N ILE A 299 2.75 -24.93 0.07
CA ILE A 299 2.21 -25.12 1.41
C ILE A 299 3.16 -24.58 2.48
N ALA A 300 4.46 -24.83 2.36
CA ALA A 300 5.44 -24.27 3.30
C ALA A 300 5.45 -22.73 3.26
N ARG A 301 5.38 -22.14 2.07
CA ARG A 301 5.44 -20.68 1.85
C ARG A 301 4.21 -19.96 2.39
N VAL A 302 2.99 -20.40 2.04
CA VAL A 302 1.75 -19.73 2.47
C VAL A 302 1.59 -19.76 4.00
N ASN A 303 2.15 -20.76 4.66
CA ASN A 303 2.13 -20.89 6.12
C ASN A 303 3.25 -20.12 6.86
N SER A 304 4.20 -19.47 6.17
CA SER A 304 5.38 -18.87 6.83
C SER A 304 5.87 -17.54 6.24
N CYS A 305 5.47 -17.20 5.01
CA CYS A 305 5.98 -16.02 4.32
C CYS A 305 5.24 -14.74 4.73
N SER A 306 5.81 -13.99 5.67
CA SER A 306 5.21 -12.75 6.15
C SER A 306 4.89 -11.70 5.06
N ALA A 307 5.58 -11.70 3.92
CA ALA A 307 5.28 -10.80 2.81
C ALA A 307 3.90 -11.10 2.18
N LEU A 308 3.56 -12.38 1.94
CA LEU A 308 2.26 -12.77 1.38
C LEU A 308 1.12 -12.35 2.32
N TRP A 309 1.34 -12.49 3.62
CA TRP A 309 0.39 -12.15 4.67
C TRP A 309 0.14 -10.65 4.84
N GLN A 310 1.18 -9.83 4.63
CA GLN A 310 1.12 -8.39 4.87
C GLN A 310 0.89 -7.59 3.58
N GLN A 311 1.12 -8.17 2.41
CA GLN A 311 0.90 -7.58 1.10
C GLN A 311 -0.05 -8.46 0.25
N THR A 312 -1.21 -8.77 0.84
CA THR A 312 -2.22 -9.71 0.30
C THR A 312 -2.68 -9.31 -1.10
N GLY A 313 -2.51 -10.19 -2.10
CA GLY A 313 -2.86 -9.91 -3.50
C GLY A 313 -2.09 -8.73 -4.10
N TYR A 314 -0.88 -8.45 -3.59
CA TYR A 314 0.06 -7.49 -4.15
C TYR A 314 1.44 -8.12 -4.33
N PHE A 315 1.86 -8.94 -3.37
CA PHE A 315 3.04 -9.78 -3.47
C PHE A 315 2.67 -11.22 -3.76
N CYS A 316 3.55 -11.91 -4.48
CA CYS A 316 3.52 -13.33 -4.69
C CYS A 316 4.91 -13.96 -4.46
N ASP A 317 4.90 -15.27 -4.31
CA ASP A 317 6.05 -16.11 -4.62
C ASP A 317 5.81 -16.70 -6.02
N ALA A 318 6.84 -16.70 -6.88
CA ALA A 318 6.75 -17.20 -8.25
C ALA A 318 7.50 -18.52 -8.40
N ILE A 319 6.95 -19.47 -9.14
CA ILE A 319 7.57 -20.74 -9.49
C ILE A 319 7.75 -20.73 -10.99
N VAL A 320 8.99 -20.59 -11.45
CA VAL A 320 9.35 -20.33 -12.85
C VAL A 320 9.86 -21.59 -13.49
N ALA A 321 9.42 -21.89 -14.70
CA ALA A 321 9.90 -23.05 -15.46
C ALA A 321 11.40 -22.90 -15.80
N GLU A 322 12.15 -23.99 -15.67
CA GLU A 322 13.57 -24.07 -16.07
C GLU A 322 13.86 -25.43 -16.72
N ASP A 323 15.05 -25.58 -17.31
CA ASP A 323 15.47 -26.84 -17.94
C ASP A 323 15.41 -28.00 -16.92
N GLY A 324 14.45 -28.91 -17.13
CA GLY A 324 14.29 -30.12 -16.32
C GLY A 324 13.64 -29.91 -14.94
N GLY A 325 13.03 -28.75 -14.66
CA GLY A 325 12.36 -28.51 -13.39
C GLY A 325 11.78 -27.12 -13.21
N TRP A 326 11.73 -26.68 -11.96
CA TRP A 326 11.16 -25.40 -11.58
C TRP A 326 12.05 -24.66 -10.59
N ARG A 327 11.95 -23.34 -10.56
CA ARG A 327 12.63 -22.50 -9.58
C ARG A 327 11.68 -21.57 -8.85
N GLY A 328 11.67 -21.67 -7.53
CA GLY A 328 10.89 -20.83 -6.64
C GLY A 328 11.61 -19.53 -6.32
N VAL A 329 11.11 -18.40 -6.84
CA VAL A 329 11.58 -17.04 -6.56
C VAL A 329 10.65 -16.37 -5.57
N ARG A 330 11.22 -15.81 -4.50
CA ARG A 330 10.46 -15.38 -3.32
C ARG A 330 10.17 -13.88 -3.33
N ARG A 331 9.01 -13.50 -2.78
CA ARG A 331 8.61 -12.15 -2.34
C ARG A 331 8.75 -11.10 -3.46
N LEU A 332 7.98 -11.27 -4.51
CA LEU A 332 7.96 -10.39 -5.69
C LEU A 332 6.61 -9.65 -5.78
N PRO A 333 6.58 -8.38 -6.25
CA PRO A 333 5.33 -7.74 -6.66
C PRO A 333 4.69 -8.52 -7.81
N ILE A 334 3.37 -8.76 -7.76
CA ILE A 334 2.64 -9.50 -8.81
C ILE A 334 2.81 -8.84 -10.17
N ASP A 335 2.69 -7.51 -10.25
CA ASP A 335 2.87 -6.76 -11.50
C ASP A 335 4.30 -6.94 -12.07
N PHE A 336 5.31 -7.05 -11.20
CA PHE A 336 6.68 -7.26 -11.66
C PHE A 336 6.83 -8.63 -12.32
N VAL A 337 6.26 -9.68 -11.71
CA VAL A 337 6.27 -11.04 -12.28
C VAL A 337 5.50 -11.05 -13.61
N ARG A 338 4.36 -10.36 -13.68
CA ARG A 338 3.55 -10.25 -14.91
C ARG A 338 4.29 -9.54 -16.04
N ASP A 339 4.98 -8.45 -15.74
CA ASP A 339 5.70 -7.63 -16.73
C ASP A 339 7.02 -8.27 -17.19
N THR A 340 7.51 -9.28 -16.47
CA THR A 340 8.80 -9.94 -16.73
C THR A 340 8.63 -11.44 -16.98
N VAL A 341 8.72 -12.25 -15.92
CA VAL A 341 8.74 -13.71 -15.96
C VAL A 341 7.54 -14.29 -16.70
N ALA A 342 6.33 -13.88 -16.33
CA ALA A 342 5.12 -14.46 -16.88
C ALA A 342 4.86 -14.02 -18.32
N ARG A 343 5.37 -12.86 -18.75
CA ARG A 343 5.18 -12.33 -20.10
C ARG A 343 5.79 -13.24 -21.15
N ASP A 344 7.01 -13.69 -20.90
CA ASP A 344 7.81 -14.39 -21.91
C ASP A 344 7.88 -15.91 -21.65
N GLY A 345 7.65 -16.35 -20.41
CA GLY A 345 7.81 -17.75 -20.01
C GLY A 345 6.55 -18.38 -19.41
N GLU A 346 6.78 -19.48 -18.69
CA GLU A 346 5.76 -20.21 -17.94
C GLU A 346 6.06 -20.14 -16.44
N CYS A 347 5.04 -19.80 -15.64
CA CYS A 347 5.19 -19.74 -14.19
C CYS A 347 3.88 -19.96 -13.43
N PHE A 348 3.99 -20.36 -12.17
CA PHE A 348 2.92 -20.25 -11.19
C PHE A 348 3.19 -19.06 -10.27
N MET A 349 2.17 -18.25 -10.00
CA MET A 349 2.19 -17.20 -8.99
C MET A 349 1.33 -17.60 -7.81
N VAL A 350 1.90 -17.50 -6.61
CA VAL A 350 1.26 -17.87 -5.34
C VAL A 350 1.08 -16.63 -4.48
N SER A 351 -0.15 -16.26 -4.18
CA SER A 351 -0.50 -15.13 -3.33
C SER A 351 -1.46 -15.56 -2.21
N LEU A 352 -1.59 -14.72 -1.18
CA LEU A 352 -2.69 -14.78 -0.23
C LEU A 352 -3.65 -13.62 -0.52
N GLU A 353 -4.95 -13.89 -0.61
CA GLU A 353 -5.96 -12.91 -1.03
C GLU A 353 -7.24 -13.01 -0.20
N PHE A 354 -7.88 -11.87 0.04
CA PHE A 354 -9.25 -11.84 0.54
C PHE A 354 -10.21 -11.95 -0.64
N GLY A 355 -11.32 -12.66 -0.45
CA GLY A 355 -12.46 -12.61 -1.35
C GLY A 355 -13.19 -11.26 -1.25
N GLN A 356 -12.54 -10.18 -1.71
CA GLN A 356 -12.96 -8.79 -1.46
C GLN A 356 -14.40 -8.50 -1.90
N ARG A 357 -14.89 -9.16 -2.97
CA ARG A 357 -16.29 -9.07 -3.42
C ARG A 357 -17.30 -9.31 -2.31
N TYR A 358 -17.01 -10.25 -1.40
CA TYR A 358 -17.91 -10.61 -0.31
C TYR A 358 -18.00 -9.51 0.75
N PHE A 359 -16.95 -8.69 0.91
CA PHE A 359 -16.96 -7.55 1.82
C PHE A 359 -17.56 -6.30 1.18
N ASP A 360 -17.36 -6.13 -0.12
CA ASP A 360 -17.91 -5.00 -0.87
C ASP A 360 -19.45 -5.09 -0.97
N GLU A 361 -19.98 -6.31 -1.13
CA GLU A 361 -21.42 -6.58 -1.22
C GLU A 361 -22.09 -6.78 0.15
N ALA A 362 -21.31 -6.99 1.21
CA ALA A 362 -21.86 -7.26 2.53
C ALA A 362 -22.59 -6.05 3.13
N ARG A 363 -23.85 -6.25 3.49
CA ARG A 363 -24.58 -5.34 4.39
C ARG A 363 -24.00 -5.36 5.80
N ASN A 364 -23.49 -6.52 6.23
CA ASN A 364 -22.86 -6.73 7.53
C ASN A 364 -21.62 -7.60 7.37
N VAL A 365 -20.45 -6.98 7.46
CA VAL A 365 -19.14 -7.64 7.34
C VAL A 365 -18.82 -8.62 8.46
N PHE A 366 -19.61 -8.61 9.55
CA PHE A 366 -19.48 -9.58 10.65
C PHE A 366 -20.33 -10.84 10.47
N ALA A 367 -21.10 -10.94 9.39
CA ALA A 367 -22.01 -12.04 9.11
C ALA A 367 -21.86 -12.56 7.66
N ILE A 368 -20.64 -12.61 7.15
CA ILE A 368 -20.35 -13.12 5.81
C ILE A 368 -20.37 -14.66 5.83
N PRO A 369 -21.17 -15.32 4.98
CA PRO A 369 -21.19 -16.78 4.88
C PRO A 369 -19.88 -17.30 4.28
N ARG A 370 -19.47 -18.49 4.72
CA ARG A 370 -18.21 -19.13 4.35
C ARG A 370 -18.48 -20.52 3.76
N PRO A 371 -17.69 -20.99 2.78
CA PRO A 371 -17.81 -22.37 2.32
C PRO A 371 -17.55 -23.36 3.45
N HIS A 372 -18.13 -24.56 3.35
CA HIS A 372 -17.94 -25.59 4.38
C HIS A 372 -16.49 -26.10 4.35
N LYS A 373 -15.86 -26.31 5.52
CA LYS A 373 -14.43 -26.71 5.63
C LYS A 373 -14.05 -27.97 4.83
N ALA A 374 -15.01 -28.87 4.60
CA ALA A 374 -14.78 -30.10 3.83
C ALA A 374 -14.99 -29.94 2.31
N ASP A 375 -15.46 -28.79 1.83
CA ASP A 375 -15.85 -28.57 0.44
C ASP A 375 -14.83 -27.73 -0.32
N ALA A 376 -13.69 -28.35 -0.66
CA ALA A 376 -12.63 -27.71 -1.42
C ALA A 376 -13.06 -27.26 -2.83
N SER A 377 -14.16 -27.81 -3.38
CA SER A 377 -14.66 -27.40 -4.71
C SER A 377 -15.14 -25.95 -4.74
N ARG A 378 -15.53 -25.42 -3.58
CA ARG A 378 -15.98 -24.05 -3.38
C ARG A 378 -14.89 -23.13 -2.85
N ALA A 379 -13.62 -23.50 -2.95
CA ALA A 379 -12.50 -22.71 -2.44
C ALA A 379 -12.45 -21.27 -3.02
N ALA A 380 -12.83 -21.08 -4.28
CA ALA A 380 -12.93 -19.75 -4.92
C ALA A 380 -14.02 -18.85 -4.32
N GLU A 381 -14.89 -19.41 -3.47
CA GLU A 381 -15.91 -18.68 -2.73
C GLU A 381 -15.47 -18.27 -1.32
N SER A 382 -14.19 -18.47 -0.96
CA SER A 382 -13.66 -18.10 0.35
C SER A 382 -13.62 -16.57 0.51
N PRO A 383 -14.35 -15.99 1.49
CA PRO A 383 -14.24 -14.55 1.76
C PRO A 383 -12.95 -14.22 2.51
N GLY A 384 -12.55 -15.03 3.50
CA GLY A 384 -11.36 -14.81 4.29
C GLY A 384 -10.07 -14.95 3.49
N LEU A 385 -8.96 -14.68 4.16
CA LEU A 385 -7.65 -14.77 3.55
C LEU A 385 -7.36 -16.22 3.14
N HIS A 386 -7.01 -16.44 1.88
CA HIS A 386 -6.71 -17.78 1.38
C HIS A 386 -5.67 -17.77 0.25
N PRO A 387 -4.97 -18.90 0.01
CA PRO A 387 -4.03 -19.01 -1.09
C PRO A 387 -4.71 -19.05 -2.45
N VAL A 388 -4.14 -18.32 -3.39
CA VAL A 388 -4.49 -18.36 -4.80
C VAL A 388 -3.24 -18.68 -5.61
N VAL A 389 -3.34 -19.69 -6.47
CA VAL A 389 -2.28 -20.14 -7.37
C VAL A 389 -2.73 -19.87 -8.80
N ARG A 390 -2.01 -19.01 -9.51
CA ARG A 390 -2.30 -18.66 -10.90
C ARG A 390 -1.20 -19.19 -11.82
N HIS A 391 -1.58 -19.90 -12.87
CA HIS A 391 -0.67 -20.43 -13.87
C HIS A 391 -0.67 -19.51 -15.09
N TYR A 392 0.52 -19.03 -15.47
CA TYR A 392 0.72 -18.18 -16.64
C TYR A 392 1.62 -18.88 -17.66
N ARG A 393 1.33 -18.66 -18.94
CA ARG A 393 2.15 -19.06 -20.08
C ARG A 393 2.14 -17.96 -21.13
N HIS A 394 3.31 -17.43 -21.48
CA HIS A 394 3.50 -16.38 -22.49
C HIS A 394 2.54 -15.19 -22.34
N GLY A 395 2.41 -14.69 -21.10
CA GLY A 395 1.59 -13.53 -20.73
C GLY A 395 0.12 -13.85 -20.49
N ALA A 396 -0.37 -15.02 -20.91
CA ALA A 396 -1.75 -15.43 -20.72
C ALA A 396 -1.94 -16.14 -19.37
N LEU A 397 -3.02 -15.81 -18.66
CA LEU A 397 -3.49 -16.58 -17.51
C LEU A 397 -4.15 -17.86 -18.04
N VAL A 398 -3.52 -19.00 -17.82
CA VAL A 398 -3.98 -20.32 -18.29
C VAL A 398 -5.03 -20.87 -17.33
N SER A 399 -4.76 -20.82 -16.03
CA SER A 399 -5.65 -21.35 -15.00
C SER A 399 -5.41 -20.68 -13.64
N GLU A 400 -6.41 -20.80 -12.77
CA GLU A 400 -6.40 -20.28 -11.40
C GLU A 400 -6.98 -21.34 -10.46
N HIS A 401 -6.31 -21.55 -9.33
CA HIS A 401 -6.72 -22.48 -8.30
C HIS A 401 -6.69 -21.81 -6.93
N HIS A 402 -7.78 -21.96 -6.20
CA HIS A 402 -7.92 -21.46 -4.83
C HIS A 402 -7.77 -22.62 -3.87
N LEU A 403 -6.99 -22.42 -2.82
CA LEU A 403 -7.07 -23.27 -1.64
C LEU A 403 -8.18 -22.72 -0.75
N LEU A 404 -8.92 -23.64 -0.11
CA LEU A 404 -9.97 -23.26 0.82
C LEU A 404 -9.37 -22.46 2.00
N GLU A 405 -10.08 -21.44 2.47
CA GLU A 405 -9.71 -20.73 3.69
C GLU A 405 -9.67 -21.69 4.90
N ASP A 406 -8.73 -21.45 5.80
CA ASP A 406 -8.66 -22.16 7.07
C ASP A 406 -8.78 -21.16 8.23
N PHE A 407 -9.56 -21.50 9.25
CA PHE A 407 -9.85 -20.57 10.34
C PHE A 407 -8.63 -20.25 11.20
N GLU A 408 -7.73 -21.23 11.38
CA GLU A 408 -6.45 -21.02 12.05
C GLU A 408 -5.39 -20.48 11.08
N ASN A 409 -5.74 -20.36 9.80
CA ASN A 409 -4.88 -20.03 8.68
C ASN A 409 -3.70 -21.02 8.54
N VAL A 410 -3.99 -22.31 8.71
CA VAL A 410 -3.02 -23.40 8.58
C VAL A 410 -3.40 -24.32 7.43
N TRP A 411 -2.81 -24.10 6.26
CA TRP A 411 -3.10 -24.89 5.05
C TRP A 411 -2.30 -26.18 4.99
N ARG A 412 -2.40 -27.06 6.00
CA ARG A 412 -1.62 -28.32 6.08
C ARG A 412 -2.45 -29.59 5.96
N GLU A 413 -3.76 -29.50 6.06
CA GLU A 413 -4.66 -30.65 5.95
C GLU A 413 -4.83 -31.15 4.51
N ASP A 414 -5.33 -32.39 4.38
CA ASP A 414 -5.57 -33.03 3.08
C ASP A 414 -6.55 -32.26 2.19
N VAL A 415 -7.52 -31.56 2.79
CA VAL A 415 -8.47 -30.70 2.07
C VAL A 415 -7.77 -29.51 1.37
N HIS A 416 -6.55 -29.16 1.79
CA HIS A 416 -5.72 -28.15 1.13
C HIS A 416 -4.72 -28.79 0.17
N ARG A 417 -4.05 -29.87 0.60
CA ARG A 417 -2.95 -30.48 -0.14
C ARG A 417 -3.39 -31.24 -1.38
N ARG A 418 -4.41 -32.09 -1.26
CA ARG A 418 -4.82 -32.98 -2.36
C ARG A 418 -5.35 -32.18 -3.56
N PRO A 419 -6.27 -31.20 -3.38
CA PRO A 419 -6.75 -30.40 -4.52
C PRO A 419 -5.62 -29.63 -5.21
N LEU A 420 -4.68 -29.07 -4.45
CA LEU A 420 -3.52 -28.37 -5.01
C LEU A 420 -2.62 -29.33 -5.81
N GLN A 421 -2.34 -30.52 -5.30
CA GLN A 421 -1.55 -31.53 -6.02
C GLN A 421 -2.24 -31.96 -7.31
N THR A 422 -3.54 -32.24 -7.26
CA THR A 422 -4.33 -32.59 -8.45
C THR A 422 -4.33 -31.47 -9.48
N TYR A 423 -4.49 -30.22 -9.06
CA TYR A 423 -4.41 -29.06 -9.94
C TYR A 423 -3.04 -28.95 -10.61
N LEU A 424 -1.96 -29.00 -9.83
CA LEU A 424 -0.59 -28.90 -10.35
C LEU A 424 -0.28 -30.05 -11.31
N GLN A 425 -0.68 -31.27 -10.99
CA GLN A 425 -0.48 -32.43 -11.87
C GLN A 425 -1.14 -32.19 -13.24
N ALA A 426 -2.40 -31.75 -13.26
CA ALA A 426 -3.10 -31.45 -14.50
C ALA A 426 -2.45 -30.29 -15.29
N SER A 427 -2.00 -29.24 -14.59
CA SER A 427 -1.31 -28.11 -15.23
C SER A 427 0.01 -28.53 -15.89
N LEU A 428 0.80 -29.40 -15.24
CA LEU A 428 2.06 -29.91 -15.78
C LEU A 428 1.85 -30.82 -16.99
N GLU A 429 0.87 -31.73 -16.94
CA GLU A 429 0.54 -32.64 -18.05
C GLU A 429 0.02 -31.88 -19.29
N SER A 430 -0.75 -30.81 -19.09
CA SER A 430 -1.25 -29.98 -20.19
C SER A 430 -0.14 -29.22 -20.94
N GLY A 431 1.02 -29.01 -20.31
CA GLY A 431 2.19 -28.39 -20.95
C GLY A 431 2.95 -29.32 -21.88
N GLU A 432 2.96 -30.62 -21.62
CA GLU A 432 3.67 -31.60 -22.47
C GLU A 432 3.01 -31.79 -23.84
N GLN A 433 1.70 -31.52 -23.97
CA GLN A 433 0.97 -31.64 -25.24
C GLN A 433 1.20 -30.46 -26.20
N ASP A 434 1.44 -29.25 -25.71
CA ASP A 434 1.71 -28.06 -26.53
C ASP A 434 3.14 -28.04 -27.13
N ILE A 435 4.09 -28.74 -26.51
CA ILE A 435 5.50 -28.80 -26.96
C ILE A 435 5.66 -29.69 -28.22
N GLY A 436 4.67 -30.54 -28.52
CA GLY A 436 4.68 -31.42 -29.70
C GLY A 436 4.54 -30.71 -31.04
N ASP A 437 3.99 -29.48 -31.08
CA ASP A 437 3.62 -28.78 -32.32
C ASP A 437 4.44 -27.50 -32.61
N ALA A 438 5.32 -27.07 -31.70
CA ALA A 438 6.11 -25.85 -31.88
C ALA A 438 7.56 -26.14 -32.32
N GLN A 439 7.83 -26.06 -33.63
CA GLN A 439 9.19 -26.05 -34.17
C GLN A 439 9.99 -24.84 -33.65
N LEU A 440 11.18 -25.16 -33.10
CA LEU A 440 12.27 -24.28 -32.67
C LEU A 440 12.45 -23.02 -33.54
N SER A 441 12.10 -21.85 -32.99
CA SER A 441 12.61 -20.56 -33.45
C SER A 441 13.34 -19.84 -32.32
N ARG A 442 14.58 -19.46 -32.62
CA ARG A 442 15.61 -18.92 -31.71
C ARG A 442 15.15 -17.70 -30.89
N VAL A 443 15.52 -17.72 -29.61
CA VAL A 443 15.41 -16.64 -28.62
C VAL A 443 16.34 -15.47 -28.99
N PRO A 444 15.89 -14.21 -28.96
CA PRO A 444 16.78 -13.04 -28.95
C PRO A 444 17.26 -12.76 -27.51
N ASP A 445 18.57 -12.52 -27.37
CA ASP A 445 19.24 -12.19 -26.11
C ASP A 445 18.58 -10.99 -25.38
N GLY A 446 18.13 -11.22 -24.14
CA GLY A 446 17.64 -10.15 -23.28
C GLY A 446 17.03 -10.66 -21.97
N VAL A 447 17.75 -10.46 -20.87
CA VAL A 447 17.45 -10.87 -19.48
C VAL A 447 17.78 -12.34 -19.19
N VAL A 448 19.07 -12.60 -19.00
CA VAL A 448 19.55 -13.85 -18.41
C VAL A 448 19.42 -13.74 -16.89
N VAL A 449 18.54 -14.54 -16.30
CA VAL A 449 18.63 -14.88 -14.88
C VAL A 449 19.68 -15.99 -14.77
N HIS A 450 20.90 -15.60 -14.41
CA HIS A 450 21.88 -16.50 -13.78
C HIS A 450 21.98 -16.12 -12.30
#